data_AF-A0AAD1AFG2-F1
#
_entry.id   AF-A0AAD1AFG2-F1
#
_cell.length_a   1.000
_cell.length_b   1.000
_cell.length_c   1.000
_cell.angle_alpha   90.00
_cell.angle_beta   90.00
_cell.angle_gamma   90.00
#
_symmetry.space_group_name_H-M   'P 1'
#
loop_
_entity.id
_entity.type
_entity.pdbx_description
1 polymer ?
#
loop_
_entity_poly.entity_id
_entity_poly.type
_entity_poly.pdbx_seq_one_letter_code
_entity_poly.pdbx_strand_id
1 'polypeptide(L)'
;MTPSLSRPFVSGLAALALTGSLLAGAAPAFATTSPLTNATAAAATAADPAALSSGQQLAKGQSVVSASGAVRFVLQDDGNAVVYSTGGATWSSGTQARGDRLVMQTDGNLVIYDSTGRPVWFTGTNDPGSILRIQDDANLVVYRSTGTPAWASSVNGRITAPDDPPLESGATLTAGQQLTAGPERAEMQTDGNFVLYGPQGTRWFTGTSGAGNRLVMQTDGNAVVYGADGSVKWASGTVGNPGAEMRISSSGLVISSPRGLVWTSISQTRRDTLQHETTLISGDQLTSASGAWRAIMQGDGNFVVYGPRGADWSTGTSIPGSDIALAADGYLVVYARGTQEGEGHWDSSPELAFSTSPFRVVMQNDGNLVEYDANDRVIWASRA
;
A
#
# COMPACT_ATOMS: atom_id res chain seq x y z
N MET A 1 70.17 -5.61 50.95
CA MET A 1 69.52 -6.26 52.09
C MET A 1 68.50 -7.26 51.56
N THR A 2 68.88 -8.53 51.51
CA THR A 2 67.99 -9.72 51.56
C THR A 2 67.64 -9.99 53.05
N PRO A 3 66.85 -11.02 53.44
CA PRO A 3 65.80 -11.85 52.80
C PRO A 3 64.48 -11.84 53.68
N SER A 4 63.42 -12.62 53.47
CA SER A 4 63.28 -14.01 53.96
C SER A 4 62.07 -14.75 53.39
N LEU A 5 62.32 -16.00 52.99
CA LEU A 5 61.38 -17.07 52.63
C LEU A 5 60.65 -17.66 53.85
N SER A 6 59.47 -18.28 53.62
CA SER A 6 59.19 -19.66 54.08
C SER A 6 57.82 -20.20 53.58
N ARG A 7 57.83 -21.28 52.78
CA ARG A 7 56.79 -22.34 52.69
C ARG A 7 57.14 -23.43 53.76
N PRO A 8 56.58 -24.67 53.85
CA PRO A 8 55.45 -25.40 53.18
C PRO A 8 54.63 -26.34 54.14
N PHE A 9 54.02 -27.42 53.59
CA PHE A 9 53.45 -28.70 54.13
C PHE A 9 51.91 -28.81 54.05
N VAL A 10 51.23 -29.69 53.28
CA VAL A 10 51.36 -31.08 52.77
C VAL A 10 50.87 -32.18 53.75
N SER A 11 49.82 -32.89 53.29
CA SER A 11 49.39 -34.29 53.60
C SER A 11 48.91 -34.63 55.02
N GLY A 12 47.97 -35.54 55.28
CA GLY A 12 47.18 -36.48 54.47
C GLY A 12 46.59 -37.60 55.36
N LEU A 13 45.48 -38.20 54.89
CA LEU A 13 45.03 -39.60 55.04
C LEU A 13 44.44 -40.17 56.36
N ALA A 14 43.58 -41.19 56.10
CA ALA A 14 43.00 -42.26 56.95
C ALA A 14 41.60 -41.97 57.53
N ALA A 15 40.61 -42.87 57.53
CA ALA A 15 40.51 -44.25 57.05
C ALA A 15 39.02 -44.70 57.12
N LEU A 16 38.80 -45.91 56.61
CA LEU A 16 37.99 -46.99 57.19
C LEU A 16 36.78 -47.45 56.38
N ALA A 17 36.93 -48.68 55.89
CA ALA A 17 35.94 -49.50 55.22
C ALA A 17 35.02 -50.21 56.22
N LEU A 18 33.80 -50.50 55.79
CA LEU A 18 33.06 -51.70 56.21
C LEU A 18 32.13 -52.16 55.07
N THR A 19 32.41 -53.40 54.65
CA THR A 19 31.70 -54.31 53.74
C THR A 19 30.36 -54.78 54.35
N GLY A 20 29.31 -55.19 53.63
CA GLY A 20 29.09 -55.40 52.21
C GLY A 20 27.68 -55.97 51.90
N SER A 21 27.39 -56.12 50.59
CA SER A 21 26.58 -57.15 49.89
C SER A 21 25.09 -57.34 50.29
N LEU A 22 24.08 -57.47 49.40
CA LEU A 22 24.02 -57.78 47.96
C LEU A 22 22.57 -57.52 47.42
N LEU A 23 22.48 -57.26 46.11
CA LEU A 23 21.36 -57.49 45.15
C LEU A 23 20.14 -56.54 45.02
N ALA A 24 20.23 -55.73 43.97
CA ALA A 24 19.27 -55.55 42.85
C ALA A 24 17.81 -55.10 43.13
N GLY A 25 17.52 -53.86 42.72
CA GLY A 25 16.16 -53.41 42.43
C GLY A 25 16.09 -51.93 42.00
N ALA A 26 16.06 -51.69 40.69
CA ALA A 26 15.50 -50.54 39.96
C ALA A 26 15.92 -49.07 40.32
N ALA A 27 16.40 -48.37 39.29
CA ALA A 27 16.56 -46.91 39.20
C ALA A 27 15.20 -46.17 39.02
N PRO A 28 15.13 -44.82 38.84
CA PRO A 28 16.10 -43.77 39.17
C PRO A 28 15.53 -42.57 39.95
N ALA A 29 16.46 -41.90 40.62
CA ALA A 29 16.72 -40.46 40.70
C ALA A 29 15.61 -39.42 40.42
N PHE A 30 15.50 -38.47 41.36
CA PHE A 30 15.61 -37.04 41.02
C PHE A 30 16.67 -36.39 41.92
N ALA A 31 17.80 -36.02 41.30
CA ALA A 31 18.81 -35.17 41.89
C ALA A 31 18.30 -33.72 41.88
N THR A 32 18.40 -33.05 43.01
CA THR A 32 18.11 -31.63 43.18
C THR A 32 19.18 -30.79 42.48
N THR A 33 18.79 -30.08 41.42
CA THR A 33 19.62 -29.05 40.78
C THR A 33 19.11 -27.65 41.15
N SER A 34 20.07 -26.77 41.45
CA SER A 34 19.88 -25.34 41.73
C SER A 34 19.16 -24.61 40.60
N PRO A 35 18.41 -23.53 40.87
CA PRO A 35 17.55 -22.92 39.87
C PRO A 35 18.37 -22.17 38.81
N LEU A 36 18.04 -22.47 37.56
CA LEU A 36 18.48 -21.77 36.35
C LEU A 36 17.85 -20.37 36.32
N THR A 37 18.67 -19.32 36.35
CA THR A 37 18.27 -18.04 35.80
C THR A 37 18.33 -18.15 34.27
N ASN A 38 17.18 -18.40 33.64
CA ASN A 38 17.00 -18.26 32.20
C ASN A 38 17.14 -16.78 31.82
N ALA A 39 18.37 -16.34 31.55
CA ALA A 39 18.59 -15.23 30.64
C ALA A 39 18.61 -15.83 29.23
N THR A 40 17.45 -15.90 28.58
CA THR A 40 17.37 -16.02 27.13
C THR A 40 17.99 -14.75 26.54
N ALA A 41 19.31 -14.76 26.36
CA ALA A 41 19.96 -13.92 25.38
C ALA A 41 19.27 -14.27 24.06
N ALA A 42 18.52 -13.30 23.52
CA ALA A 42 17.92 -13.37 22.20
C ALA A 42 18.98 -13.92 21.24
N ALA A 43 18.68 -15.07 20.63
CA ALA A 43 19.49 -15.59 19.55
C ALA A 43 19.61 -14.47 18.51
N ALA A 44 20.83 -13.96 18.31
CA ALA A 44 21.13 -13.16 17.15
C ALA A 44 20.72 -14.01 15.94
N THR A 45 19.66 -13.61 15.25
CA THR A 45 19.21 -14.25 14.02
C THR A 45 20.40 -14.25 13.06
N ALA A 46 20.98 -15.42 12.81
CA ALA A 46 22.02 -15.56 11.80
C ALA A 46 21.47 -14.99 10.48
N ALA A 47 22.24 -14.12 9.84
CA ALA A 47 21.87 -13.56 8.54
C ALA A 47 21.55 -14.72 7.59
N ASP A 48 20.37 -14.68 6.96
CA ASP A 48 19.94 -15.71 6.03
C ASP A 48 20.91 -15.75 4.84
N PRO A 49 21.68 -16.85 4.65
CA PRO A 49 22.71 -16.93 3.62
C PRO A 49 22.12 -16.88 2.20
N ALA A 50 20.81 -17.10 2.06
CA ALA A 50 20.09 -17.04 0.80
C ALA A 50 19.52 -15.65 0.48
N ALA A 51 19.73 -14.65 1.34
CA ALA A 51 19.07 -13.36 1.19
C ALA A 51 19.99 -12.16 1.39
N LEU A 52 19.65 -11.06 0.71
CA LEU A 52 20.11 -9.71 1.02
C LEU A 52 18.94 -8.91 1.59
N SER A 53 19.06 -8.52 2.85
CA SER A 53 18.09 -7.64 3.51
C SER A 53 18.20 -6.21 2.99
N SER A 54 17.15 -5.42 3.21
CA SER A 54 17.15 -3.97 2.94
C SER A 54 18.37 -3.28 3.57
N GLY A 55 19.08 -2.49 2.76
CA GLY A 55 20.32 -1.79 3.10
C GLY A 55 21.60 -2.62 2.96
N GLN A 56 21.51 -3.93 2.70
CA GLN A 56 22.70 -4.79 2.52
C GLN A 56 23.25 -4.71 1.09
N GLN A 57 24.51 -5.10 0.95
CA GLN A 57 25.23 -5.08 -0.32
C GLN A 57 26.12 -6.30 -0.53
N LEU A 58 26.41 -6.61 -1.78
CA LEU A 58 27.48 -7.49 -2.22
C LEU A 58 28.57 -6.67 -2.89
N ALA A 59 29.81 -6.82 -2.44
CA ALA A 59 31.00 -6.47 -3.20
C ALA A 59 31.35 -7.58 -4.20
N LYS A 60 32.26 -7.29 -5.13
CA LYS A 60 32.81 -8.30 -6.04
C LYS A 60 33.34 -9.52 -5.29
N GLY A 61 33.14 -10.69 -5.88
CA GLY A 61 33.45 -12.00 -5.31
C GLY A 61 32.44 -12.51 -4.28
N GLN A 62 31.61 -11.64 -3.69
CA GLN A 62 30.63 -12.03 -2.68
C GLN A 62 29.36 -12.60 -3.30
N SER A 63 28.68 -13.45 -2.54
CA SER A 63 27.50 -14.18 -3.01
C SER A 63 26.53 -14.50 -1.89
N VAL A 64 25.28 -14.73 -2.29
CA VAL A 64 24.28 -15.47 -1.51
C VAL A 64 24.07 -16.84 -2.11
N VAL A 65 23.67 -17.80 -1.28
CA VAL A 65 23.55 -19.22 -1.65
C VAL A 65 22.20 -19.73 -1.20
N SER A 66 21.50 -20.49 -2.06
CA SER A 66 20.19 -21.03 -1.74
C SER A 66 20.24 -22.01 -0.57
N ALA A 67 19.08 -22.33 0.00
CA ALA A 67 18.98 -23.16 1.20
C ALA A 67 19.58 -24.57 1.01
N SER A 68 19.47 -25.14 -0.19
CA SER A 68 20.11 -26.42 -0.53
C SER A 68 21.63 -26.35 -0.71
N GLY A 69 22.21 -25.15 -0.86
CA GLY A 69 23.60 -24.97 -1.24
C GLY A 69 23.89 -25.13 -2.74
N ALA A 70 22.92 -25.55 -3.55
CA ALA A 70 23.12 -25.94 -4.95
C ALA A 70 23.06 -24.76 -5.94
N VAL A 71 22.48 -23.63 -5.53
CA VAL A 71 22.33 -22.43 -6.35
C VAL A 71 23.05 -21.27 -5.69
N ARG A 72 23.81 -20.51 -6.48
CA ARG A 72 24.58 -19.36 -6.02
C ARG A 72 24.27 -18.13 -6.87
N PHE A 73 24.00 -17.01 -6.22
CA PHE A 73 23.99 -15.69 -6.85
C PHE A 73 25.23 -14.90 -6.41
N VAL A 74 26.05 -14.47 -7.37
CA VAL A 74 27.35 -13.84 -7.13
C VAL A 74 27.50 -12.56 -7.94
N LEU A 75 28.05 -11.51 -7.34
CA LEU A 75 28.65 -10.40 -8.09
C LEU A 75 30.10 -10.78 -8.38
N GLN A 76 30.41 -11.13 -9.63
CA GLN A 76 31.72 -11.63 -10.02
C GLN A 76 32.78 -10.52 -10.03
N ASP A 77 34.06 -10.92 -10.02
CA ASP A 77 35.19 -9.99 -10.07
C ASP A 77 35.28 -9.21 -11.38
N ASP A 78 34.70 -9.75 -12.46
CA ASP A 78 34.54 -9.05 -13.74
C ASP A 78 33.43 -7.98 -13.72
N GLY A 79 32.69 -7.85 -12.61
CA GLY A 79 31.61 -6.88 -12.44
C GLY A 79 30.24 -7.37 -12.87
N ASN A 80 30.08 -8.61 -13.33
CA ASN A 80 28.78 -9.17 -13.69
C ASN A 80 28.11 -9.87 -12.51
N ALA A 81 26.83 -9.59 -12.27
CA ALA A 81 26.02 -10.37 -11.35
C ALA A 81 25.39 -11.58 -12.06
N VAL A 82 25.60 -12.79 -11.54
CA VAL A 82 25.24 -14.06 -12.19
C VAL A 82 24.62 -15.04 -11.20
N VAL A 83 23.56 -15.73 -11.64
CA VAL A 83 23.00 -16.91 -10.97
C VAL A 83 23.58 -18.16 -11.60
N TYR A 84 24.15 -19.04 -10.77
CA TYR A 84 24.63 -20.37 -11.14
C TYR A 84 23.79 -21.45 -10.48
N SER A 85 23.45 -22.49 -11.25
CA SER A 85 22.94 -23.76 -10.77
C SER A 85 23.91 -24.89 -11.12
N THR A 86 23.56 -26.13 -10.79
CA THR A 86 24.35 -27.33 -11.15
C THR A 86 24.57 -27.48 -12.66
N GLY A 87 23.68 -26.92 -13.49
CA GLY A 87 23.78 -26.96 -14.95
C GLY A 87 24.58 -25.81 -15.59
N GLY A 88 25.05 -24.84 -14.79
CA GLY A 88 25.76 -23.65 -15.26
C GLY A 88 25.03 -22.34 -14.95
N ALA A 89 25.36 -21.27 -15.68
CA ALA A 89 24.74 -19.95 -15.49
C ALA A 89 23.30 -19.96 -16.01
N THR A 90 22.35 -19.53 -15.18
CA THR A 90 20.91 -19.48 -15.53
C THR A 90 20.40 -18.06 -15.79
N TRP A 91 21.05 -17.06 -15.22
CA TRP A 91 20.73 -15.64 -15.43
C TRP A 91 21.98 -14.77 -15.25
N SER A 92 22.05 -13.65 -15.97
CA SER A 92 23.09 -12.64 -15.75
C SER A 92 22.55 -11.22 -15.95
N SER A 93 23.10 -10.27 -15.19
CA SER A 93 22.77 -8.84 -15.29
C SER A 93 23.29 -8.14 -16.55
N GLY A 94 24.29 -8.72 -17.24
CA GLY A 94 24.92 -8.09 -18.40
C GLY A 94 25.78 -6.87 -18.05
N THR A 95 26.35 -6.84 -16.84
CA THR A 95 27.12 -5.70 -16.31
C THR A 95 28.63 -5.93 -16.32
N GLN A 96 29.12 -6.87 -17.13
CA GLN A 96 30.54 -7.17 -17.30
C GLN A 96 31.35 -5.87 -17.51
N ALA A 97 32.51 -5.80 -16.86
CA ALA A 97 33.42 -4.67 -16.80
C ALA A 97 32.86 -3.36 -16.21
N ARG A 98 31.61 -3.33 -15.74
CA ARG A 98 30.95 -2.11 -15.25
C ARG A 98 30.52 -2.20 -13.79
N GLY A 99 30.07 -3.36 -13.31
CA GLY A 99 29.62 -3.50 -11.93
C GLY A 99 30.76 -3.49 -10.91
N ASP A 100 30.51 -2.87 -9.75
CA ASP A 100 31.43 -2.75 -8.63
C ASP A 100 30.82 -3.23 -7.31
N ARG A 101 29.57 -2.84 -7.05
CA ARG A 101 28.78 -3.34 -5.93
C ARG A 101 27.31 -3.48 -6.33
N LEU A 102 26.63 -4.42 -5.68
CA LEU A 102 25.19 -4.62 -5.77
C LEU A 102 24.57 -4.30 -4.43
N VAL A 103 23.51 -3.49 -4.40
CA VAL A 103 22.89 -3.00 -3.17
C VAL A 103 21.39 -3.28 -3.24
N MET A 104 20.85 -3.97 -2.22
CA MET A 104 19.42 -3.99 -1.96
C MET A 104 19.09 -2.72 -1.19
N GLN A 105 18.66 -1.68 -1.89
CA GLN A 105 18.49 -0.34 -1.31
C GLN A 105 17.29 -0.29 -0.35
N THR A 106 17.30 0.71 0.54
CA THR A 106 16.23 0.88 1.54
C THR A 106 14.87 1.27 0.95
N ASP A 107 14.89 1.86 -0.25
CA ASP A 107 13.69 2.15 -1.04
C ASP A 107 13.12 0.91 -1.75
N GLY A 108 13.77 -0.26 -1.65
CA GLY A 108 13.31 -1.49 -2.27
C GLY A 108 13.76 -1.70 -3.71
N ASN A 109 14.67 -0.90 -4.24
CA ASN A 109 15.31 -1.14 -5.53
C ASN A 109 16.58 -1.99 -5.36
N LEU A 110 16.78 -2.98 -6.23
CA LEU A 110 18.05 -3.71 -6.29
C LEU A 110 18.90 -3.11 -7.40
N VAL A 111 20.06 -2.56 -7.06
CA VAL A 111 20.88 -1.76 -7.97
C VAL A 111 22.32 -2.24 -8.01
N ILE A 112 22.89 -2.34 -9.22
CA ILE A 112 24.33 -2.51 -9.43
C ILE A 112 24.91 -1.14 -9.77
N TYR A 113 25.96 -0.76 -9.04
CA TYR A 113 26.70 0.48 -9.24
C TYR A 113 28.08 0.20 -9.83
N ASP A 114 28.59 1.13 -10.64
CA ASP A 114 30.00 1.17 -11.00
C ASP A 114 30.87 1.77 -9.89
N SER A 115 32.19 1.76 -10.09
CA SER A 115 33.18 2.25 -9.12
C SER A 115 33.09 3.75 -8.84
N THR A 116 32.39 4.52 -9.70
CA THR A 116 32.12 5.94 -9.50
C THR A 116 30.81 6.20 -8.78
N GLY A 117 30.04 5.14 -8.50
CA GLY A 117 28.73 5.21 -7.86
C GLY A 117 27.57 5.49 -8.81
N ARG A 118 27.74 5.30 -10.13
CA ARG A 118 26.63 5.42 -11.09
C ARG A 118 25.88 4.09 -11.22
N PRO A 119 24.54 4.09 -11.26
CA PRO A 119 23.78 2.87 -11.46
C PRO A 119 23.98 2.35 -12.89
N VAL A 120 24.33 1.07 -13.04
CA VAL A 120 24.56 0.42 -14.33
C VAL A 120 23.51 -0.63 -14.67
N TRP A 121 22.75 -1.10 -13.67
CA TRP A 121 21.58 -1.98 -13.80
C TRP A 121 20.70 -1.85 -12.54
N PHE A 122 19.39 -2.01 -12.68
CA PHE A 122 18.45 -2.00 -11.54
C PHE A 122 17.13 -2.73 -11.84
N THR A 123 16.41 -3.18 -10.81
CA THR A 123 15.11 -3.86 -10.95
C THR A 123 13.92 -2.90 -11.13
N GLY A 124 14.03 -1.68 -10.60
CA GLY A 124 12.99 -0.65 -10.68
C GLY A 124 11.79 -0.94 -9.78
N THR A 125 11.94 -1.79 -8.76
CA THR A 125 10.88 -2.24 -7.86
C THR A 125 10.39 -1.14 -6.92
N ASN A 126 11.32 -0.43 -6.25
CA ASN A 126 11.02 0.72 -5.37
C ASN A 126 9.93 0.44 -4.30
N ASP A 127 9.91 -0.77 -3.76
CA ASP A 127 8.99 -1.21 -2.69
C ASP A 127 9.74 -1.26 -1.33
N PRO A 128 9.64 -0.26 -0.44
CA PRO A 128 10.44 -0.19 0.77
C PRO A 128 10.33 -1.44 1.66
N GLY A 129 11.46 -1.84 2.25
CA GLY A 129 11.54 -3.07 3.05
C GLY A 129 11.65 -4.36 2.23
N SER A 130 11.74 -4.26 0.90
CA SER A 130 12.04 -5.41 0.04
C SER A 130 13.38 -6.08 0.37
N ILE A 131 13.42 -7.38 0.10
CA ILE A 131 14.62 -8.21 0.23
C ILE A 131 14.90 -8.94 -1.08
N LEU A 132 16.16 -9.21 -1.36
CA LEU A 132 16.57 -10.13 -2.41
C LEU A 132 16.68 -11.55 -1.84
N ARG A 133 16.20 -12.56 -2.55
CA ARG A 133 16.36 -13.98 -2.17
C ARG A 133 16.71 -14.84 -3.38
N ILE A 134 17.69 -15.73 -3.22
CA ILE A 134 17.97 -16.81 -4.18
C ILE A 134 17.24 -18.08 -3.76
N GLN A 135 16.57 -18.75 -4.71
CA GLN A 135 15.76 -19.95 -4.48
C GLN A 135 16.45 -21.20 -5.03
N ASP A 136 16.04 -22.37 -4.53
CA ASP A 136 16.62 -23.67 -4.93
C ASP A 136 16.29 -24.06 -6.38
N ASP A 137 15.30 -23.42 -7.00
CA ASP A 137 14.93 -23.58 -8.42
C ASP A 137 15.74 -22.65 -9.36
N ALA A 138 16.78 -21.99 -8.84
CA ALA A 138 17.59 -21.00 -9.54
C ALA A 138 16.86 -19.71 -9.94
N ASN A 139 15.74 -19.40 -9.29
CA ASN A 139 15.07 -18.13 -9.42
C ASN A 139 15.63 -17.11 -8.39
N LEU A 140 16.03 -15.94 -8.87
CA LEU A 140 16.42 -14.81 -8.05
C LEU A 140 15.24 -13.84 -7.97
N VAL A 141 14.77 -13.58 -6.76
CA VAL A 141 13.51 -12.85 -6.53
C VAL A 141 13.75 -11.68 -5.60
N VAL A 142 13.23 -10.51 -5.97
CA VAL A 142 13.01 -9.41 -5.02
C VAL A 142 11.63 -9.61 -4.43
N TYR A 143 11.54 -9.85 -3.14
CA TYR A 143 10.30 -9.96 -2.41
C TYR A 143 9.92 -8.62 -1.78
N ARG A 144 8.65 -8.27 -1.86
CA ARG A 144 8.05 -7.18 -1.06
C ARG A 144 8.10 -7.54 0.42
N SER A 145 7.95 -6.53 1.27
CA SER A 145 7.74 -6.73 2.72
C SER A 145 6.51 -7.59 3.03
N THR A 146 5.54 -7.65 2.12
CA THR A 146 4.35 -8.53 2.20
C THR A 146 4.63 -10.00 1.85
N GLY A 147 5.85 -10.33 1.41
CA GLY A 147 6.22 -11.70 1.00
C GLY A 147 5.83 -12.06 -0.45
N THR A 148 5.25 -11.13 -1.21
CA THR A 148 4.93 -11.33 -2.64
C THR A 148 6.11 -10.92 -3.53
N PRO A 149 6.30 -11.54 -4.72
CA PRO A 149 7.42 -11.21 -5.60
C PRO A 149 7.19 -9.87 -6.32
N ALA A 150 8.19 -8.97 -6.27
CA ALA A 150 8.21 -7.68 -6.96
C ALA A 150 8.99 -7.71 -8.29
N TRP A 151 9.95 -8.63 -8.40
CA TRP A 151 10.73 -8.89 -9.60
C TRP A 151 11.27 -10.32 -9.53
N ALA A 152 11.40 -11.00 -10.66
CA ALA A 152 12.04 -12.32 -10.72
C ALA A 152 12.88 -12.51 -11.98
N SER A 153 14.01 -13.21 -11.84
CA SER A 153 14.90 -13.52 -12.97
C SER A 153 14.25 -14.45 -13.99
N SER A 154 13.34 -15.32 -13.56
CA SER A 154 12.62 -16.27 -14.43
C SER A 154 11.73 -15.61 -15.48
N VAL A 155 11.22 -14.41 -15.18
CA VAL A 155 10.44 -13.57 -16.12
C VAL A 155 11.24 -12.36 -16.60
N ASN A 156 12.48 -12.23 -16.12
CA ASN A 156 13.41 -11.13 -16.39
C ASN A 156 12.75 -9.73 -16.27
N GLY A 157 11.94 -9.53 -15.23
CA GLY A 157 11.09 -8.34 -15.16
C GLY A 157 10.37 -8.17 -13.84
N ARG A 158 9.76 -6.98 -13.70
CA ARG A 158 8.90 -6.66 -12.56
C ARG A 158 7.66 -7.54 -12.60
N ILE A 159 7.25 -7.98 -11.42
CA ILE A 159 5.99 -8.68 -11.20
C ILE A 159 5.08 -7.68 -10.53
N THR A 160 3.96 -7.38 -11.19
CA THR A 160 2.90 -6.55 -10.62
C THR A 160 2.47 -7.11 -9.27
N ALA A 161 2.27 -6.24 -8.28
CA ALA A 161 1.77 -6.71 -7.00
C ALA A 161 0.45 -7.46 -7.23
N PRO A 162 0.24 -8.63 -6.61
CA PRO A 162 -1.11 -9.16 -6.53
C PRO A 162 -1.98 -8.11 -5.85
N ASP A 163 -3.22 -7.97 -6.29
CA ASP A 163 -4.15 -7.06 -5.63
C ASP A 163 -4.26 -7.49 -4.16
N ASP A 164 -3.84 -6.62 -3.24
CA ASP A 164 -4.06 -6.87 -1.81
C ASP A 164 -5.57 -6.93 -1.58
N PRO A 165 -6.05 -7.81 -0.68
CA PRO A 165 -7.44 -7.77 -0.28
C PRO A 165 -7.80 -6.37 0.22
N PRO A 166 -9.07 -5.95 0.05
CA PRO A 166 -9.53 -4.66 0.53
C PRO A 166 -9.22 -4.48 2.02
N LEU A 167 -9.03 -3.24 2.47
CA LEU A 167 -9.04 -2.95 3.89
C LEU A 167 -10.47 -3.18 4.41
N GLU A 168 -10.69 -4.36 4.98
CA GLU A 168 -11.99 -4.83 5.44
C GLU A 168 -12.53 -4.01 6.62
N SER A 169 -13.85 -4.05 6.81
CA SER A 169 -14.52 -3.48 7.98
C SER A 169 -13.91 -3.97 9.31
N GLY A 170 -13.41 -3.06 10.12
CA GLY A 170 -12.71 -3.30 11.38
C GLY A 170 -11.18 -3.34 11.26
N ALA A 171 -10.63 -3.39 10.05
CA ALA A 171 -9.20 -3.49 9.83
C ALA A 171 -8.49 -2.14 10.03
N THR A 172 -7.20 -2.22 10.36
CA THR A 172 -6.33 -1.07 10.60
C THR A 172 -5.08 -1.18 9.74
N LEU A 173 -4.68 -0.05 9.14
CA LEU A 173 -3.47 0.11 8.35
C LEU A 173 -2.58 1.15 9.06
N THR A 174 -1.42 0.68 9.53
CA THR A 174 -0.44 1.45 10.33
C THR A 174 0.72 1.93 9.48
N ALA A 175 1.57 2.80 10.02
CA ALA A 175 2.71 3.38 9.31
C ALA A 175 3.58 2.30 8.61
N GLY A 176 3.84 2.51 7.31
CA GLY A 176 4.59 1.61 6.42
C GLY A 176 3.76 0.47 5.81
N GLN A 177 2.50 0.28 6.23
CA GLN A 177 1.59 -0.66 5.58
C GLN A 177 0.94 -0.01 4.36
N GLN A 178 0.48 -0.84 3.43
CA GLN A 178 -0.11 -0.39 2.17
C GLN A 178 -1.17 -1.36 1.66
N LEU A 179 -2.07 -0.84 0.82
CA LEU A 179 -2.88 -1.61 -0.11
C LEU A 179 -2.21 -1.52 -1.50
N THR A 180 -2.31 -2.58 -2.30
CA THR A 180 -1.83 -2.58 -3.68
C THR A 180 -2.92 -3.08 -4.63
N ALA A 181 -2.97 -2.51 -5.82
CA ALA A 181 -3.74 -3.05 -6.93
C ALA A 181 -3.03 -2.75 -8.24
N GLY A 182 -2.57 -3.80 -8.92
CA GLY A 182 -1.75 -3.61 -10.11
C GLY A 182 -0.47 -2.79 -9.84
N PRO A 183 -0.20 -1.72 -10.61
CA PRO A 183 0.93 -0.81 -10.40
C PRO A 183 0.65 0.28 -9.36
N GLU A 184 -0.54 0.31 -8.75
CA GLU A 184 -0.96 1.32 -7.80
C GLU A 184 -0.80 0.83 -6.37
N ARG A 185 -0.53 1.77 -5.47
CA ARG A 185 -0.46 1.49 -4.03
C ARG A 185 -1.01 2.63 -3.20
N ALA A 186 -1.67 2.33 -2.10
CA ALA A 186 -2.11 3.29 -1.11
C ALA A 186 -1.44 3.00 0.23
N GLU A 187 -0.62 3.92 0.71
CA GLU A 187 0.31 3.70 1.82
C GLU A 187 -0.03 4.63 2.98
N MET A 188 -0.09 4.09 4.21
CA MET A 188 -0.05 4.91 5.42
C MET A 188 1.42 5.19 5.72
N GLN A 189 1.89 6.37 5.39
CA GLN A 189 3.30 6.71 5.45
C GLN A 189 3.77 6.96 6.88
N THR A 190 5.09 6.89 7.07
CA THR A 190 5.73 7.11 8.38
C THR A 190 5.65 8.56 8.87
N ASP A 191 5.48 9.51 7.96
CA ASP A 191 5.22 10.92 8.27
C ASP A 191 3.78 11.18 8.74
N GLY A 192 2.91 10.17 8.66
CA GLY A 192 1.53 10.20 9.10
C GLY A 192 0.52 10.57 8.03
N ASN A 193 0.91 10.65 6.76
CA ASN A 193 0.00 10.87 5.63
C ASN A 193 -0.47 9.53 5.05
N PHE A 194 -1.75 9.43 4.66
CA PHE A 194 -2.24 8.32 3.84
C PHE A 194 -2.30 8.75 2.37
N VAL A 195 -1.56 8.06 1.49
CA VAL A 195 -1.28 8.51 0.12
C VAL A 195 -1.51 7.41 -0.90
N LEU A 196 -2.28 7.69 -1.95
CA LEU A 196 -2.42 6.87 -3.15
C LEU A 196 -1.40 7.29 -4.22
N TYR A 197 -0.63 6.31 -4.68
CA TYR A 197 0.33 6.41 -5.76
C TYR A 197 -0.12 5.62 -6.99
N GLY A 198 0.10 6.20 -8.16
CA GLY A 198 0.04 5.50 -9.44
C GLY A 198 1.38 5.55 -10.17
N PRO A 199 1.42 5.07 -11.43
CA PRO A 199 2.65 5.00 -12.23
C PRO A 199 3.35 6.35 -12.43
N GLN A 200 2.58 7.45 -12.43
CA GLN A 200 3.09 8.82 -12.65
C GLN A 200 3.34 9.59 -11.35
N GLY A 201 3.23 8.95 -10.19
CA GLY A 201 3.41 9.57 -8.88
C GLY A 201 2.12 9.67 -8.08
N THR A 202 2.06 10.65 -7.18
CA THR A 202 0.93 10.83 -6.24
C THR A 202 -0.37 11.13 -6.99
N ARG A 203 -1.41 10.33 -6.75
CA ARG A 203 -2.76 10.53 -7.30
C ARG A 203 -3.69 11.23 -6.31
N TRP A 204 -3.58 10.89 -5.03
CA TRP A 204 -4.41 11.46 -3.96
C TRP A 204 -3.74 11.29 -2.60
N PHE A 205 -4.07 12.13 -1.63
CA PHE A 205 -3.61 11.99 -0.25
C PHE A 205 -4.58 12.65 0.74
N THR A 206 -4.58 12.16 1.99
CA THR A 206 -5.41 12.72 3.07
C THR A 206 -4.92 14.09 3.58
N GLY A 207 -3.64 14.41 3.38
CA GLY A 207 -3.03 15.66 3.87
C GLY A 207 -2.75 15.63 5.37
N THR A 208 -2.82 14.46 5.98
CA THR A 208 -2.56 14.27 7.41
C THR A 208 -1.06 14.20 7.67
N SER A 209 -0.65 14.55 8.88
CA SER A 209 0.74 14.47 9.33
C SER A 209 0.79 14.08 10.81
N GLY A 210 1.91 13.52 11.23
CA GLY A 210 2.16 13.07 12.61
C GLY A 210 2.58 11.61 12.66
N ALA A 211 3.75 11.35 13.25
CA ALA A 211 4.25 10.00 13.44
C ALA A 211 3.25 9.16 14.26
N GLY A 212 3.03 7.92 13.83
CA GLY A 212 2.11 6.99 14.49
C GLY A 212 0.64 7.18 14.14
N ASN A 213 0.31 8.01 13.15
CA ASN A 213 -1.04 8.00 12.57
C ASN A 213 -1.35 6.60 11.99
N ARG A 214 -2.63 6.22 12.03
CA ARG A 214 -3.14 4.96 11.48
C ARG A 214 -4.47 5.18 10.77
N LEU A 215 -4.71 4.49 9.66
CA LEU A 215 -6.00 4.44 9.00
C LEU A 215 -6.81 3.25 9.55
N VAL A 216 -8.08 3.47 9.87
CA VAL A 216 -9.00 2.43 10.34
C VAL A 216 -10.23 2.44 9.44
N MET A 217 -10.56 1.30 8.84
CA MET A 217 -11.88 1.09 8.24
C MET A 217 -12.81 0.65 9.36
N GLN A 218 -13.66 1.53 9.86
CA GLN A 218 -14.51 1.27 11.02
C GLN A 218 -15.69 0.35 10.67
N THR A 219 -16.24 -0.31 11.68
CA THR A 219 -17.37 -1.24 11.51
C THR A 219 -18.68 -0.56 11.15
N ASP A 220 -18.78 0.76 11.34
CA ASP A 220 -19.90 1.60 10.91
C ASP A 220 -19.79 2.03 9.44
N GLY A 221 -18.71 1.65 8.75
CA GLY A 221 -18.47 1.95 7.34
C GLY A 221 -17.67 3.23 7.09
N ASN A 222 -17.18 3.91 8.13
CA ASN A 222 -16.36 5.11 7.98
C ASN A 222 -14.85 4.76 7.92
N ALA A 223 -14.10 5.36 6.99
CA ALA A 223 -12.65 5.27 6.99
C ALA A 223 -12.08 6.49 7.71
N VAL A 224 -11.24 6.27 8.74
CA VAL A 224 -10.75 7.35 9.61
C VAL A 224 -9.26 7.24 9.82
N VAL A 225 -8.53 8.33 9.59
CA VAL A 225 -7.13 8.45 10.04
C VAL A 225 -7.13 8.98 11.45
N TYR A 226 -6.59 8.18 12.37
CA TYR A 226 -6.40 8.53 13.77
C TYR A 226 -4.95 8.90 14.05
N GLY A 227 -4.76 9.91 14.90
CA GLY A 227 -3.48 10.20 15.53
C GLY A 227 -3.07 9.13 16.54
N ALA A 228 -1.78 9.14 16.90
CA ALA A 228 -1.26 8.29 17.98
C ALA A 228 -1.96 8.55 19.34
N ASP A 229 -2.45 9.77 19.54
CA ASP A 229 -3.26 10.22 20.68
C ASP A 229 -4.75 9.84 20.59
N GLY A 230 -5.16 9.19 19.50
CA GLY A 230 -6.56 8.85 19.23
C GLY A 230 -7.40 9.99 18.67
N SER A 231 -6.82 11.16 18.39
CA SER A 231 -7.55 12.25 17.72
C SER A 231 -7.89 11.89 16.27
N VAL A 232 -9.05 12.33 15.78
CA VAL A 232 -9.42 12.17 14.37
C VAL A 232 -8.65 13.22 13.54
N LYS A 233 -7.86 12.76 12.57
CA LYS A 233 -7.09 13.62 11.66
C LYS A 233 -7.78 13.79 10.30
N TRP A 234 -8.49 12.76 9.84
CA TRP A 234 -9.28 12.77 8.61
C TRP A 234 -10.36 11.70 8.69
N ALA A 235 -11.49 11.90 8.01
CA ALA A 235 -12.54 10.88 7.86
C ALA A 235 -13.18 10.96 6.47
N SER A 236 -13.60 9.82 5.92
CA SER A 236 -14.27 9.72 4.62
C SER A 236 -15.72 10.22 4.63
N GLY A 237 -16.35 10.27 5.81
CA GLY A 237 -17.75 10.69 5.95
C GLY A 237 -18.75 9.60 5.56
N THR A 238 -18.35 8.34 5.55
CA THR A 238 -19.16 7.21 5.07
C THR A 238 -19.86 6.43 6.20
N VAL A 239 -20.13 7.09 7.34
CA VAL A 239 -20.84 6.50 8.49
C VAL A 239 -22.22 5.96 8.08
N GLY A 240 -22.61 4.81 8.63
CA GLY A 240 -23.91 4.18 8.36
C GLY A 240 -23.89 3.14 7.23
N ASN A 241 -22.69 2.76 6.78
CA ASN A 241 -22.46 1.76 5.74
C ASN A 241 -21.73 0.53 6.31
N PRO A 242 -22.34 -0.22 7.25
CA PRO A 242 -21.69 -1.34 7.91
C PRO A 242 -21.23 -2.40 6.91
N GLY A 243 -20.07 -2.99 7.17
CA GLY A 243 -19.44 -3.94 6.26
C GLY A 243 -18.80 -3.29 5.02
N ALA A 244 -18.70 -1.95 4.99
CA ALA A 244 -17.94 -1.31 3.93
C ALA A 244 -16.44 -1.60 4.05
N GLU A 245 -15.80 -1.66 2.90
CA GLU A 245 -14.38 -1.95 2.74
C GLU A 245 -13.74 -0.92 1.82
N MET A 246 -12.45 -0.66 2.00
CA MET A 246 -11.68 0.23 1.14
C MET A 246 -10.79 -0.58 0.20
N ARG A 247 -10.79 -0.24 -1.09
CA ARG A 247 -9.92 -0.85 -2.10
C ARG A 247 -9.40 0.15 -3.11
N ILE A 248 -8.35 -0.21 -3.81
CA ILE A 248 -7.90 0.54 -4.98
C ILE A 248 -8.66 0.02 -6.20
N SER A 249 -9.14 0.94 -7.04
CA SER A 249 -9.79 0.67 -8.32
C SER A 249 -9.14 1.49 -9.43
N SER A 250 -9.58 1.29 -10.68
CA SER A 250 -9.15 2.13 -11.81
C SER A 250 -9.43 3.62 -11.60
N SER A 251 -10.49 3.95 -10.84
CA SER A 251 -10.89 5.29 -10.45
C SER A 251 -10.26 5.75 -9.12
N GLY A 252 -9.17 5.12 -8.67
CA GLY A 252 -8.46 5.48 -7.45
C GLY A 252 -8.95 4.71 -6.22
N LEU A 253 -8.74 5.24 -5.02
CA LEU A 253 -9.28 4.64 -3.80
C LEU A 253 -10.80 4.75 -3.79
N VAL A 254 -11.47 3.65 -3.45
CA VAL A 254 -12.92 3.58 -3.28
C VAL A 254 -13.26 2.92 -1.95
N ILE A 255 -14.36 3.35 -1.36
CA ILE A 255 -15.03 2.63 -0.27
C ILE A 255 -16.34 2.12 -0.84
N SER A 256 -16.63 0.83 -0.65
CA SER A 256 -17.89 0.24 -1.07
C SER A 256 -18.47 -0.58 0.06
N SER A 257 -19.79 -0.54 0.17
CA SER A 257 -20.58 -1.40 1.06
C SER A 257 -21.15 -2.59 0.27
N PRO A 258 -21.77 -3.58 0.94
CA PRO A 258 -22.57 -4.60 0.26
C PRO A 258 -23.71 -4.04 -0.60
N ARG A 259 -24.07 -2.77 -0.43
CA ARG A 259 -25.12 -2.07 -1.20
C ARG A 259 -24.56 -1.25 -2.39
N GLY A 260 -23.24 -1.24 -2.59
CA GLY A 260 -22.60 -0.51 -3.69
C GLY A 260 -21.52 0.47 -3.25
N LEU A 261 -21.02 1.24 -4.21
CA LEU A 261 -20.01 2.29 -4.01
C LEU A 261 -20.55 3.39 -3.10
N VAL A 262 -19.76 3.81 -2.10
CA VAL A 262 -20.17 4.85 -1.13
C VAL A 262 -19.20 6.04 -1.07
N TRP A 263 -17.96 5.88 -1.54
CA TRP A 263 -17.00 6.98 -1.61
C TRP A 263 -15.87 6.68 -2.61
N THR A 264 -15.29 7.72 -3.18
CA THR A 264 -14.08 7.64 -4.01
C THR A 264 -13.15 8.83 -3.79
N SER A 265 -11.84 8.57 -3.84
CA SER A 265 -10.78 9.59 -3.80
C SER A 265 -10.80 10.55 -5.01
N ILE A 266 -11.44 10.18 -6.12
CA ILE A 266 -11.62 11.07 -7.28
C ILE A 266 -12.56 12.23 -6.97
N SER A 267 -13.42 12.13 -5.93
CA SER A 267 -14.38 13.18 -5.55
C SER A 267 -13.71 14.49 -5.07
N GLN A 268 -12.40 14.50 -4.81
CA GLN A 268 -11.70 15.67 -4.24
C GLN A 268 -10.66 16.33 -5.15
N THR A 269 -10.46 15.86 -6.39
CA THR A 269 -9.47 16.47 -7.29
C THR A 269 -10.10 16.89 -8.62
N ARG A 270 -10.63 18.14 -8.63
CA ARG A 270 -11.02 18.93 -9.81
C ARG A 270 -11.61 18.12 -10.98
N ARG A 271 -12.87 17.74 -10.86
CA ARG A 271 -13.68 17.33 -12.00
C ARG A 271 -14.54 18.52 -12.40
N ASP A 272 -14.28 19.19 -13.53
CA ASP A 272 -15.24 20.17 -14.07
C ASP A 272 -16.36 19.48 -14.86
N THR A 273 -16.14 18.24 -15.31
CA THR A 273 -16.99 17.54 -16.27
C THR A 273 -17.56 16.23 -15.72
N LEU A 274 -18.88 16.09 -15.72
CA LEU A 274 -19.60 14.82 -15.55
C LEU A 274 -19.84 14.20 -16.94
N GLN A 275 -19.44 12.94 -17.13
CA GLN A 275 -19.63 12.22 -18.39
C GLN A 275 -20.96 11.43 -18.35
N HIS A 276 -21.50 11.01 -19.50
CA HIS A 276 -22.71 10.17 -19.51
C HIS A 276 -22.55 8.92 -18.62
N GLU A 277 -23.65 8.40 -18.10
CA GLU A 277 -23.69 7.21 -17.23
C GLU A 277 -22.84 7.34 -15.95
N THR A 278 -22.57 8.57 -15.52
CA THR A 278 -21.91 8.85 -14.25
C THR A 278 -22.83 9.60 -13.30
N THR A 279 -22.71 9.25 -12.03
CA THR A 279 -23.52 9.77 -10.93
C THR A 279 -22.66 10.55 -9.95
N LEU A 280 -23.18 11.66 -9.44
CA LEU A 280 -22.69 12.36 -8.26
C LEU A 280 -23.60 12.03 -7.08
N ILE A 281 -23.04 11.40 -6.06
CA ILE A 281 -23.74 11.15 -4.80
C ILE A 281 -23.57 12.33 -3.85
N SER A 282 -24.31 12.35 -2.75
CA SER A 282 -24.14 13.36 -1.69
C SER A 282 -22.67 13.55 -1.30
N GLY A 283 -22.18 14.78 -1.39
CA GLY A 283 -20.80 15.19 -1.12
C GLY A 283 -19.94 15.34 -2.38
N ASP A 284 -20.32 14.69 -3.49
CA ASP A 284 -19.62 14.83 -4.75
C ASP A 284 -19.87 16.20 -5.36
N GLN A 285 -18.83 16.73 -6.01
CA GLN A 285 -18.91 18.02 -6.67
C GLN A 285 -18.19 18.05 -8.01
N LEU A 286 -18.72 18.85 -8.92
CA LEU A 286 -17.96 19.42 -10.02
C LEU A 286 -17.30 20.71 -9.58
N THR A 287 -16.10 21.00 -10.05
CA THR A 287 -15.36 22.23 -9.78
C THR A 287 -14.81 22.76 -11.09
N SER A 288 -15.18 24.00 -11.44
CA SER A 288 -14.69 24.68 -12.64
C SER A 288 -13.16 24.71 -12.71
N ALA A 289 -12.60 24.79 -13.93
CA ALA A 289 -11.15 24.83 -14.14
C ALA A 289 -10.43 25.93 -13.33
N SER A 290 -11.09 27.07 -13.12
CA SER A 290 -10.63 28.20 -12.30
C SER A 290 -10.64 27.92 -10.80
N GLY A 291 -11.44 26.94 -10.35
CA GLY A 291 -11.70 26.65 -8.94
C GLY A 291 -12.66 27.63 -8.25
N ALA A 292 -13.13 28.66 -8.95
CA ALA A 292 -14.01 29.69 -8.37
C ALA A 292 -15.46 29.23 -8.23
N TRP A 293 -15.86 28.23 -9.01
CA TRP A 293 -17.21 27.68 -9.04
C TRP A 293 -17.23 26.19 -8.79
N ARG A 294 -18.26 25.72 -8.08
CA ARG A 294 -18.52 24.31 -7.84
C ARG A 294 -20.01 23.99 -7.94
N ALA A 295 -20.37 22.81 -8.42
CA ALA A 295 -21.71 22.25 -8.35
C ALA A 295 -21.66 21.01 -7.45
N ILE A 296 -22.42 20.97 -6.35
CA ILE A 296 -22.30 19.92 -5.33
C ILE A 296 -23.66 19.27 -5.08
N MET A 297 -23.68 17.94 -5.01
CA MET A 297 -24.84 17.21 -4.51
C MET A 297 -24.79 17.20 -2.99
N GLN A 298 -25.79 17.78 -2.35
CA GLN A 298 -25.80 17.97 -0.90
C GLN A 298 -26.53 16.82 -0.20
N GLY A 299 -26.23 16.62 1.08
CA GLY A 299 -26.81 15.53 1.88
C GLY A 299 -28.31 15.66 2.14
N ASP A 300 -28.87 16.86 1.97
CA ASP A 300 -30.31 17.11 2.00
C ASP A 300 -31.00 16.73 0.68
N GLY A 301 -30.25 16.32 -0.34
CA GLY A 301 -30.79 15.97 -1.65
C GLY A 301 -30.88 17.12 -2.65
N ASN A 302 -30.31 18.28 -2.33
CA ASN A 302 -30.27 19.42 -3.24
C ASN A 302 -28.98 19.41 -4.06
N PHE A 303 -29.06 19.64 -5.38
CA PHE A 303 -27.87 19.86 -6.19
C PHE A 303 -27.69 21.35 -6.44
N VAL A 304 -26.57 21.91 -5.96
CA VAL A 304 -26.39 23.37 -5.83
C VAL A 304 -25.09 23.83 -6.47
N VAL A 305 -25.17 24.86 -7.30
CA VAL A 305 -24.04 25.61 -7.84
C VAL A 305 -23.68 26.76 -6.89
N TYR A 306 -22.43 26.78 -6.45
CA TYR A 306 -21.84 27.84 -5.64
C TYR A 306 -20.79 28.61 -6.42
N GLY A 307 -20.82 29.93 -6.26
CA GLY A 307 -19.77 30.84 -6.69
C GLY A 307 -19.09 31.55 -5.53
N PRO A 308 -18.22 32.54 -5.84
CA PRO A 308 -17.49 33.30 -4.83
C PRO A 308 -18.36 34.08 -3.84
N ARG A 309 -19.63 34.32 -4.17
CA ARG A 309 -20.59 35.09 -3.35
C ARG A 309 -21.64 34.23 -2.64
N GLY A 310 -21.59 32.90 -2.78
CA GLY A 310 -22.57 31.98 -2.20
C GLY A 310 -23.26 31.12 -3.26
N ALA A 311 -24.42 30.56 -2.88
CA ALA A 311 -25.25 29.76 -3.79
C ALA A 311 -25.80 30.65 -4.91
N ASP A 312 -25.73 30.15 -6.15
CA ASP A 312 -26.13 30.91 -7.34
C ASP A 312 -27.24 30.20 -8.13
N TRP A 313 -27.28 28.87 -8.08
CA TRP A 313 -28.35 28.07 -8.70
C TRP A 313 -28.54 26.76 -7.93
N SER A 314 -29.76 26.19 -7.96
CA SER A 314 -30.03 24.87 -7.38
C SER A 314 -31.18 24.16 -8.10
N THR A 315 -31.20 22.82 -8.03
CA THR A 315 -32.34 22.00 -8.47
C THR A 315 -33.60 22.22 -7.62
N GLY A 316 -33.44 22.70 -6.38
CA GLY A 316 -34.55 22.91 -5.45
C GLY A 316 -35.11 21.62 -4.86
N THR A 317 -34.40 20.51 -5.05
CA THR A 317 -34.73 19.19 -4.51
C THR A 317 -34.30 19.10 -3.05
N SER A 318 -34.94 18.24 -2.26
CA SER A 318 -34.68 18.16 -0.82
C SER A 318 -34.98 16.77 -0.24
N ILE A 319 -34.70 15.72 -1.00
CA ILE A 319 -34.87 14.33 -0.56
C ILE A 319 -33.50 13.79 -0.10
N PRO A 320 -33.26 13.60 1.22
CA PRO A 320 -31.97 13.16 1.71
C PRO A 320 -31.54 11.81 1.11
N GLY A 321 -30.27 11.74 0.72
CA GLY A 321 -29.70 10.55 0.10
C GLY A 321 -30.00 10.41 -1.40
N SER A 322 -30.61 11.42 -2.02
CA SER A 322 -30.64 11.55 -3.48
C SER A 322 -29.25 11.66 -4.09
N ASP A 323 -29.18 11.28 -5.36
CA ASP A 323 -28.04 11.36 -6.24
C ASP A 323 -28.44 12.05 -7.55
N ILE A 324 -27.47 12.64 -8.24
CA ILE A 324 -27.70 13.25 -9.55
C ILE A 324 -26.86 12.53 -10.59
N ALA A 325 -27.48 12.09 -11.68
CA ALA A 325 -26.78 11.35 -12.74
C ALA A 325 -27.06 11.94 -14.11
N LEU A 326 -26.10 11.81 -15.01
CA LEU A 326 -26.30 12.09 -16.42
C LEU A 326 -26.73 10.79 -17.11
N ALA A 327 -28.02 10.66 -17.38
CA ALA A 327 -28.62 9.49 -17.99
C ALA A 327 -28.16 9.31 -19.45
N ALA A 328 -28.24 8.08 -19.96
CA ALA A 328 -27.76 7.73 -21.31
C ALA A 328 -28.53 8.46 -22.44
N ASP A 329 -29.75 8.87 -22.16
CA ASP A 329 -30.62 9.65 -23.04
C ASP A 329 -30.32 11.17 -23.02
N GLY A 330 -29.35 11.60 -22.20
CA GLY A 330 -28.90 12.98 -22.15
C GLY A 330 -29.77 13.86 -21.26
N TYR A 331 -30.37 13.30 -20.21
CA TYR A 331 -30.96 14.08 -19.12
C TYR A 331 -30.02 14.07 -17.92
N LEU A 332 -29.76 15.25 -17.34
CA LEU A 332 -29.21 15.35 -16.00
C LEU A 332 -30.38 15.23 -15.00
N VAL A 333 -30.42 14.17 -14.22
CA VAL A 333 -31.58 13.78 -13.41
C VAL A 333 -31.20 13.62 -11.95
N VAL A 334 -32.01 14.15 -11.03
CA VAL A 334 -31.92 13.85 -9.59
C VAL A 334 -32.85 12.70 -9.24
N TYR A 335 -32.28 11.60 -8.75
CA TYR A 335 -33.02 10.41 -8.35
C TYR A 335 -33.21 10.35 -6.84
N ALA A 336 -34.34 9.79 -6.40
CA ALA A 336 -34.52 9.44 -4.99
C ALA A 336 -33.89 8.08 -4.73
N ARG A 337 -33.36 7.88 -3.52
CA ARG A 337 -32.69 6.62 -3.18
C ARG A 337 -33.64 5.42 -3.34
N GLY A 338 -33.32 4.51 -4.27
CA GLY A 338 -34.03 3.25 -4.47
C GLY A 338 -35.10 3.24 -5.56
N THR A 339 -35.24 4.32 -6.33
CA THR A 339 -36.11 4.36 -7.53
C THR A 339 -35.34 3.88 -8.78
N GLN A 340 -36.03 3.26 -9.74
CA GLN A 340 -35.42 2.88 -11.04
C GLN A 340 -35.19 4.12 -11.92
N GLU A 341 -34.30 4.02 -12.92
CA GLU A 341 -34.14 5.03 -13.98
C GLU A 341 -35.51 5.32 -14.62
N GLY A 342 -35.97 6.58 -14.51
CA GLY A 342 -37.26 7.03 -15.05
C GLY A 342 -38.22 7.67 -14.04
N GLU A 343 -37.96 7.55 -12.73
CA GLU A 343 -38.69 8.25 -11.66
C GLU A 343 -37.85 9.35 -11.00
N GLY A 344 -37.12 10.11 -11.81
CA GLY A 344 -36.43 11.32 -11.36
C GLY A 344 -37.43 12.33 -10.81
N HIS A 345 -37.09 13.02 -9.72
CA HIS A 345 -37.95 14.09 -9.16
C HIS A 345 -37.49 15.49 -9.58
N TRP A 346 -36.43 15.56 -10.39
CA TRP A 346 -36.00 16.73 -11.16
C TRP A 346 -35.15 16.26 -12.34
N ASP A 347 -35.27 16.91 -13.50
CA ASP A 347 -34.40 16.71 -14.66
C ASP A 347 -34.09 18.03 -15.39
N SER A 348 -32.99 18.06 -16.16
CA SER A 348 -32.58 19.24 -16.94
C SER A 348 -33.56 19.60 -18.06
N SER A 349 -34.41 18.67 -18.53
CA SER A 349 -35.28 18.83 -19.70
C SER A 349 -34.59 19.47 -20.91
N PRO A 350 -33.49 18.89 -21.44
CA PRO A 350 -32.72 19.46 -22.54
C PRO A 350 -33.48 19.46 -23.88
N GLU A 351 -33.08 20.34 -24.79
CA GLU A 351 -33.56 20.31 -26.18
C GLU A 351 -32.85 19.19 -26.96
N LEU A 352 -33.41 17.98 -26.90
CA LEU A 352 -32.79 16.77 -27.50
C LEU A 352 -33.15 16.52 -28.96
N ALA A 353 -34.00 17.36 -29.57
CA ALA A 353 -34.27 17.25 -30.99
C ALA A 353 -32.96 17.47 -31.76
N PHE A 354 -32.43 16.41 -32.37
CA PHE A 354 -31.18 16.40 -33.15
C PHE A 354 -29.86 16.37 -32.35
N SER A 355 -29.89 16.01 -31.06
CA SER A 355 -28.66 15.80 -30.26
C SER A 355 -28.02 14.43 -30.52
N THR A 356 -26.72 14.30 -30.21
CA THR A 356 -25.98 13.04 -30.39
C THR A 356 -25.25 12.64 -29.10
N SER A 357 -25.38 11.38 -28.67
CA SER A 357 -24.62 10.79 -27.56
C SER A 357 -23.13 10.53 -27.96
N PRO A 358 -22.14 10.57 -27.04
CA PRO A 358 -22.24 10.74 -25.59
C PRO A 358 -22.48 12.19 -25.14
N PHE A 359 -23.24 12.33 -24.07
CA PHE A 359 -23.50 13.60 -23.40
C PHE A 359 -22.50 13.87 -22.28
N ARG A 360 -22.34 15.16 -21.94
CA ARG A 360 -21.56 15.57 -20.76
C ARG A 360 -22.12 16.84 -20.15
N VAL A 361 -21.91 17.01 -18.84
CA VAL A 361 -22.21 18.24 -18.11
C VAL A 361 -20.92 18.87 -17.62
N VAL A 362 -20.74 20.17 -17.83
CA VAL A 362 -19.52 20.92 -17.49
C VAL A 362 -19.85 22.09 -16.57
N MET A 363 -19.16 22.18 -15.43
CA MET A 363 -19.13 23.35 -14.55
C MET A 363 -18.13 24.37 -15.11
N GLN A 364 -18.64 25.43 -15.73
CA GLN A 364 -17.81 26.44 -16.40
C GLN A 364 -17.24 27.49 -15.43
N ASN A 365 -16.25 28.25 -15.90
CA ASN A 365 -15.56 29.29 -15.12
C ASN A 365 -16.39 30.56 -14.87
N ASP A 366 -17.52 30.70 -15.54
CA ASP A 366 -18.47 31.80 -15.38
C ASP A 366 -19.63 31.45 -14.41
N GLY A 367 -19.66 30.22 -13.90
CA GLY A 367 -20.71 29.75 -13.00
C GLY A 367 -21.89 29.09 -13.69
N ASN A 368 -21.84 28.87 -15.00
CA ASN A 368 -22.87 28.11 -15.70
C ASN A 368 -22.55 26.61 -15.67
N LEU A 369 -23.55 25.81 -15.33
CA LEU A 369 -23.52 24.37 -15.51
C LEU A 369 -24.17 24.05 -16.85
N VAL A 370 -23.41 23.48 -17.78
CA VAL A 370 -23.81 23.37 -19.19
C VAL A 370 -23.73 21.92 -19.65
N GLU A 371 -24.81 21.47 -20.27
CA GLU A 371 -24.92 20.16 -20.87
C GLU A 371 -24.64 20.22 -22.37
N TYR A 372 -23.81 19.30 -22.85
CA TYR A 372 -23.35 19.21 -24.22
C TYR A 372 -23.65 17.85 -24.84
N ASP A 373 -23.94 17.86 -26.14
CA ASP A 373 -23.93 16.68 -26.99
C ASP A 373 -22.50 16.32 -27.47
N ALA A 374 -22.37 15.22 -28.21
CA ALA A 374 -21.10 14.73 -28.75
C ALA A 374 -20.43 15.66 -29.76
N ASN A 375 -21.17 16.63 -30.31
CA ASN A 375 -20.66 17.62 -31.27
C ASN A 375 -20.37 18.98 -30.60
N ASP A 376 -20.28 19.02 -29.27
CA ASP A 376 -20.06 20.22 -28.47
C ASP A 376 -21.17 21.27 -28.59
N ARG A 377 -22.38 20.85 -28.98
CA ARG A 377 -23.55 21.74 -28.96
C ARG A 377 -24.15 21.78 -27.58
N VAL A 378 -24.44 22.99 -27.10
CA VAL A 378 -25.19 23.19 -25.86
C VAL A 378 -26.62 22.72 -26.06
N ILE A 379 -27.07 21.81 -25.20
CA ILE A 379 -28.44 21.29 -25.21
C ILE A 379 -29.23 21.70 -23.96
N TRP A 380 -28.53 22.12 -22.91
CA TRP A 380 -29.10 22.75 -21.72
C TRP A 380 -28.06 23.57 -20.96
N ALA A 381 -28.51 24.57 -20.22
CA ALA A 381 -27.69 25.31 -19.28
C ALA A 381 -28.50 25.75 -18.05
N SER A 382 -27.85 25.78 -16.89
CA SER A 382 -28.46 26.25 -15.63
C SER A 382 -28.91 27.71 -15.67
N ARG A 383 -28.38 28.49 -16.62
CA ARG A 383 -28.75 29.88 -16.89
C ARG A 383 -28.98 30.06 -18.40
N ALA A 384 -30.05 30.78 -18.72
CA ALA A 384 -30.41 31.16 -20.08
C ALA A 384 -29.53 32.28 -20.64
#